data_AF-A0AAE2JLE2-F1
#
_entry.id   AF-A0AAE2JLE2-F1
#
_cell.length_a   1.000
_cell.length_b   1.000
_cell.length_c   1.000
_cell.angle_alpha   90.00
_cell.angle_beta   90.00
_cell.angle_gamma   90.00
#
_symmetry.space_group_name_H-M   'P 1'
#
loop_
_entity.id
_entity.type
_entity.pdbx_description
1 polymer ?
#
loop_
_entity_poly.entity_id
_entity_poly.type
_entity_poly.pdbx_seq_one_letter_code
_entity_poly.pdbx_strand_id
1 'polypeptide(L)'
;MVLDRQGYDDLIMYLTQNLALFEKPGEIKPGAPTVMELIEDVIAQNVMLICEQHTDLNTEQRSQIVREVDGIVYDLEEVLSSITSQPVTVEQHAFIDEFAGLVKNLFDSALAQQS
;
A
#
# COMPACT_ATOMS: atom_id res chain seq x y z
N MET A 1 11.29 7.50 -6.93
CA MET A 1 10.06 8.31 -6.91
C MET A 1 9.60 8.38 -5.48
N VAL A 2 8.72 7.56 -4.92
CA VAL A 2 8.37 7.62 -3.49
C VAL A 2 9.25 6.69 -2.64
N LEU A 3 9.71 5.56 -3.19
CA LEU A 3 10.52 4.56 -2.49
C LEU A 3 11.82 5.13 -1.90
N ASP A 4 12.47 6.05 -2.61
CA ASP A 4 13.73 6.67 -2.16
C ASP A 4 13.53 7.86 -1.20
N ARG A 5 12.31 8.12 -0.74
CA ARG A 5 11.99 9.28 0.11
C ARG A 5 11.82 8.86 1.55
N GLN A 6 12.23 9.75 2.47
CA GLN A 6 12.03 9.58 3.91
C GLN A 6 10.57 9.24 4.26
N GLY A 7 9.60 9.82 3.54
CA GLY A 7 8.19 9.52 3.78
C GLY A 7 7.83 8.05 3.59
N TYR A 8 8.51 7.32 2.70
CA TYR A 8 8.31 5.88 2.54
C TYR A 8 8.95 5.08 3.67
N ASP A 9 10.17 5.43 4.09
CA ASP A 9 10.81 4.84 5.27
C ASP A 9 9.92 4.98 6.52
N ASP A 10 9.27 6.14 6.67
CA ASP A 10 8.34 6.41 7.76
C ASP A 10 7.09 5.52 7.69
N LEU A 11 6.60 5.17 6.48
CA LEU A 11 5.51 4.21 6.32
C LEU A 11 5.94 2.78 6.68
N ILE A 12 7.10 2.32 6.23
CA ILE A 12 7.61 1.00 6.60
C ILE A 12 7.83 0.91 8.13
N MET A 13 8.31 1.99 8.75
CA MET A 13 8.39 2.10 10.21
C MET A 13 7.00 2.00 10.84
N TYR A 14 6.00 2.72 10.31
CA TYR A 14 4.62 2.66 10.80
C TYR A 14 4.04 1.25 10.71
N LEU A 15 4.25 0.54 9.60
CA LEU A 15 3.88 -0.87 9.46
C LEU A 15 4.56 -1.74 10.52
N THR A 16 5.88 -1.59 10.66
CA THR A 16 6.68 -2.36 11.61
C THR A 16 6.20 -2.18 13.05
N GLN A 17 5.87 -0.94 13.45
CA GLN A 17 5.34 -0.62 14.78
C GLN A 17 3.97 -1.24 15.05
N ASN A 18 3.23 -1.59 13.99
CA ASN A 18 1.90 -2.18 14.06
C ASN A 18 1.87 -3.68 13.71
N LEU A 19 3.02 -4.35 13.54
CA LEU A 19 3.08 -5.79 13.21
C LEU A 19 2.34 -6.67 14.21
N ALA A 20 2.30 -6.27 15.48
CA ALA A 20 1.54 -6.99 16.51
C ALA A 20 0.02 -7.08 16.21
N LEU A 21 -0.51 -6.27 15.29
CA LEU A 21 -1.88 -6.39 14.77
C LEU A 21 -2.05 -7.63 13.88
N PHE A 22 -1.01 -7.97 13.12
CA PHE A 22 -1.01 -9.08 12.17
C PHE A 22 -0.74 -10.44 12.83
N GLU A 23 -0.22 -10.45 14.06
CA GLU A 23 0.03 -11.67 14.85
C GLU A 23 -1.15 -12.06 15.75
N LYS A 24 -2.11 -11.17 15.95
CA LYS A 24 -3.23 -11.38 16.88
C LYS A 24 -4.43 -12.02 16.16
N PRO A 25 -5.10 -12.99 16.81
CA PRO A 25 -6.42 -13.42 16.36
C PRO A 25 -7.42 -12.26 16.37
N GLY A 26 -8.31 -12.23 15.39
CA GLY A 26 -9.36 -11.21 15.28
C GLY A 26 -10.61 -11.76 14.60
N GLU A 27 -11.60 -10.90 14.39
CA GLU A 27 -12.81 -11.28 13.66
C GLU A 27 -12.49 -11.41 12.16
N ILE A 28 -12.77 -12.58 11.57
CA ILE A 28 -12.65 -12.81 10.13
C ILE A 28 -14.06 -12.90 9.55
N LYS A 29 -14.38 -12.00 8.61
CA LYS A 29 -15.68 -12.02 7.93
C LYS A 29 -15.76 -13.20 6.94
N PRO A 30 -16.95 -13.79 6.72
CA PRO A 30 -17.13 -14.80 5.68
C PRO A 30 -16.68 -14.27 4.31
N GLY A 31 -15.80 -15.01 3.64
CA GLY A 31 -15.27 -14.62 2.33
C GLY A 31 -14.24 -13.49 2.36
N ALA A 32 -13.65 -13.19 3.51
CA ALA A 32 -12.53 -12.26 3.59
C ALA A 32 -11.37 -12.69 2.67
N PRO A 33 -10.77 -11.76 1.91
CA PRO A 33 -9.58 -12.05 1.12
C PRO A 33 -8.41 -12.36 2.05
N THR A 34 -7.35 -12.95 1.49
CA THR A 34 -6.06 -13.01 2.17
C THR A 34 -5.46 -11.62 2.34
N VAL A 35 -4.51 -11.48 3.27
CA VAL A 35 -3.80 -10.22 3.49
C VAL A 35 -3.15 -9.73 2.19
N MET A 36 -2.53 -10.61 1.42
CA MET A 36 -1.88 -10.22 0.17
C MET A 36 -2.87 -9.81 -0.91
N GLU A 37 -3.95 -10.58 -1.10
CA GLU A 37 -5.01 -10.21 -2.06
C GLU A 37 -5.59 -8.83 -1.74
N LEU A 38 -5.82 -8.53 -0.46
CA LEU A 38 -6.30 -7.20 -0.08
C LEU A 38 -5.29 -6.10 -0.40
N ILE A 39 -4.01 -6.29 -0.08
CA ILE A 39 -2.95 -5.32 -0.35
C ILE A 39 -2.88 -5.01 -1.85
N GLU A 40 -2.86 -6.05 -2.70
CA GLU A 40 -2.86 -5.89 -4.16
C GLU A 40 -4.08 -5.10 -4.63
N ASP A 41 -5.27 -5.45 -4.15
CA ASP A 41 -6.53 -4.80 -4.52
C ASP A 41 -6.55 -3.31 -4.14
N VAL A 42 -6.18 -2.95 -2.91
CA VAL A 42 -6.24 -1.55 -2.45
C VAL A 42 -5.15 -0.69 -3.10
N ILE A 43 -3.97 -1.26 -3.31
CA ILE A 43 -2.87 -0.55 -3.97
C ILE A 43 -3.20 -0.32 -5.45
N ALA A 44 -3.75 -1.32 -6.16
CA ALA A 44 -4.21 -1.15 -7.52
C ALA A 44 -5.29 -0.06 -7.66
N GLN A 45 -6.25 -0.03 -6.73
CA GLN A 45 -7.26 1.03 -6.65
C GLN A 45 -6.63 2.41 -6.49
N ASN A 46 -5.64 2.54 -5.61
CA ASN A 46 -4.95 3.82 -5.41
C ASN A 46 -4.15 4.26 -6.62
N VAL A 47 -3.51 3.35 -7.36
CA VAL A 47 -2.83 3.67 -8.62
C VAL A 47 -3.81 4.23 -9.65
N MET A 48 -4.98 3.61 -9.79
CA MET A 48 -6.03 4.11 -10.66
C MET A 48 -6.46 5.52 -10.25
N LEU A 49 -6.72 5.74 -8.96
CA LEU A 49 -7.11 7.05 -8.43
C LEU A 49 -6.05 8.12 -8.65
N ILE A 50 -4.76 7.82 -8.46
CA ILE A 50 -3.66 8.75 -8.76
C ILE A 50 -3.69 9.11 -10.25
N CYS A 51 -3.83 8.11 -11.13
CA CYS A 51 -3.87 8.30 -12.57
C CYS A 51 -5.07 9.12 -13.06
N GLU A 52 -6.21 9.04 -12.36
CA GLU A 52 -7.42 9.82 -12.62
C GLU A 52 -7.32 11.25 -12.10
N GLN A 53 -6.71 11.45 -10.94
CA GLN A 53 -6.54 12.78 -10.31
C GLN A 53 -5.49 13.63 -11.03
N HIS A 54 -4.39 13.01 -11.46
CA HIS A 54 -3.29 13.67 -12.17
C HIS A 54 -3.39 13.38 -13.67
N THR A 55 -4.33 14.04 -14.34
CA THR A 55 -4.65 13.78 -15.76
C THR A 55 -3.53 14.15 -16.74
N ASP A 56 -2.60 15.00 -16.31
CA ASP A 56 -1.45 15.49 -17.07
C ASP A 56 -0.23 14.56 -17.02
N LEU A 57 -0.31 13.44 -16.29
CA LEU A 57 0.76 12.45 -16.24
C LEU A 57 1.06 11.87 -17.62
N ASN A 58 2.31 12.03 -18.04
CA ASN A 58 2.82 11.41 -19.26
C ASN A 58 3.08 9.90 -19.06
N THR A 59 3.32 9.19 -20.15
CA THR A 59 3.55 7.74 -20.14
C THR A 59 4.73 7.32 -19.26
N GLU A 60 5.79 8.12 -19.20
CA GLU A 60 6.98 7.84 -18.38
C GLU A 60 6.64 7.92 -16.88
N GLN A 61 5.93 8.97 -16.46
CA GLN A 61 5.47 9.14 -15.08
C GLN A 61 4.52 8.01 -14.67
N ARG A 62 3.55 7.65 -15.52
CA ARG A 62 2.63 6.52 -15.26
C ARG A 62 3.39 5.19 -15.11
N SER A 63 4.37 4.96 -15.99
CA SER A 63 5.22 3.77 -15.93
C SER A 63 6.11 3.73 -14.69
N GLN A 64 6.56 4.90 -14.21
CA GLN A 64 7.33 5.00 -12.97
C GLN A 64 6.47 4.72 -11.75
N ILE A 65 5.22 5.22 -11.70
CA ILE A 65 4.26 4.92 -10.61
C ILE A 65 4.04 3.42 -10.49
N VAL A 66 3.81 2.72 -11.61
CA VAL A 66 3.62 1.26 -11.62
C VAL A 66 4.84 0.54 -11.03
N ARG A 67 6.07 0.87 -11.47
CA ARG A 67 7.29 0.24 -10.93
C ARG A 67 7.48 0.48 -9.44
N GLU A 68 7.13 1.67 -8.96
CA GLU A 68 7.27 1.99 -7.54
C GLU A 68 6.24 1.25 -6.71
N VAL A 69 5.02 1.15 -7.21
CA VAL A 69 3.96 0.32 -6.62
C VAL A 69 4.36 -1.15 -6.55
N ASP A 70 4.94 -1.70 -7.62
CA ASP A 70 5.44 -3.08 -7.61
C ASP A 70 6.50 -3.27 -6.50
N GLY A 71 7.39 -2.29 -6.31
CA GLY A 71 8.38 -2.29 -5.23
C GLY A 71 7.73 -2.22 -3.85
N ILE A 72 6.70 -1.38 -3.66
CA ILE A 72 5.97 -1.28 -2.40
C ILE A 72 5.30 -2.62 -2.07
N VAL A 73 4.61 -3.23 -3.03
CA VAL A 73 3.93 -4.52 -2.84
C VAL A 73 4.94 -5.60 -2.46
N TYR A 74 6.11 -5.62 -3.11
CA TYR A 74 7.19 -6.55 -2.77
C TYR A 74 7.71 -6.36 -1.33
N ASP A 75 7.97 -5.12 -0.90
CA ASP A 75 8.42 -4.84 0.46
C ASP A 75 7.38 -5.24 1.51
N LEU A 76 6.09 -4.99 1.24
CA LEU A 76 5.00 -5.42 2.10
C LEU A 76 4.90 -6.94 2.21
N GLU A 77 5.08 -7.65 1.09
CA GLU A 77 5.13 -9.11 1.07
C GLU A 77 6.29 -9.62 1.93
N GLU A 78 7.48 -9.00 1.85
CA GLU A 78 8.63 -9.39 2.65
C GLU A 78 8.37 -9.19 4.15
N VAL A 79 7.89 -7.99 4.54
CA VAL A 79 7.61 -7.63 5.93
C VAL A 79 6.51 -8.52 6.54
N LEU A 80 5.50 -8.88 5.75
CA LEU A 80 4.33 -9.66 6.19
C LEU A 80 4.40 -11.13 5.78
N SER A 81 5.56 -11.62 5.35
CA SER A 81 5.75 -12.92 4.68
C SER A 81 5.16 -14.13 5.43
N SER A 82 5.06 -14.08 6.75
CA SER A 82 4.50 -15.16 7.57
C SER A 82 2.96 -15.25 7.56
N ILE A 83 2.28 -14.19 7.11
CA ILE A 83 0.82 -14.04 7.21
C ILE A 83 0.13 -13.66 5.89
N THR A 84 0.88 -13.44 4.80
CA THR A 84 0.33 -13.03 3.48
C THR A 84 -0.83 -13.88 2.99
N SER A 85 -0.78 -15.19 3.19
CA SER A 85 -1.80 -16.16 2.76
C SER A 85 -2.95 -16.36 3.76
N GLN A 86 -2.96 -15.67 4.90
CA GLN A 86 -4.03 -15.80 5.89
C GLN A 86 -5.20 -14.85 5.54
N PRO A 87 -6.46 -15.26 5.76
CA PRO A 87 -7.60 -14.36 5.64
C PRO A 87 -7.45 -13.16 6.58
N VAL A 88 -7.71 -11.98 6.05
CA VAL A 88 -7.57 -10.72 6.79
C VAL A 88 -8.64 -10.60 7.89
N THR A 89 -8.26 -10.12 9.08
CA THR A 89 -9.23 -9.74 10.11
C THR A 89 -9.85 -8.36 9.81
N VAL A 90 -10.94 -8.02 10.48
CA VAL A 90 -11.58 -6.69 10.36
C VAL A 90 -10.61 -5.57 10.68
N GLU A 91 -9.79 -5.72 11.73
CA GLU A 91 -8.84 -4.71 12.16
C GLU A 91 -7.64 -4.60 11.19
N GLN A 92 -7.13 -5.74 10.70
CA GLN A 92 -6.07 -5.77 9.71
C GLN A 92 -6.52 -5.13 8.38
N HIS A 93 -7.77 -5.37 7.98
CA HIS A 93 -8.35 -4.77 6.78
C HIS A 93 -8.38 -3.25 6.88
N ALA A 94 -8.91 -2.73 8.00
CA ALA A 94 -8.95 -1.30 8.25
C ALA A 94 -7.56 -0.66 8.27
N PHE A 95 -6.56 -1.37 8.83
CA PHE A 95 -5.18 -0.92 8.81
C PHE A 95 -4.59 -0.88 7.39
N ILE A 96 -4.85 -1.91 6.58
CA ILE A 96 -4.37 -1.98 5.19
C ILE A 96 -4.98 -0.86 4.35
N ASP A 97 -6.27 -0.58 4.49
CA ASP A 97 -6.93 0.56 3.82
C ASP A 97 -6.28 1.90 4.19
N GLU A 98 -6.02 2.12 5.49
CA GLU A 98 -5.36 3.32 5.99
C GLU A 98 -3.94 3.44 5.43
N PHE A 99 -3.15 2.38 5.52
CA PHE A 99 -1.78 2.32 5.03
C PHE A 99 -1.71 2.62 3.53
N ALA A 100 -2.60 2.02 2.74
CA ALA A 100 -2.68 2.26 1.30
C ALA A 100 -3.03 3.73 1.01
N GLY A 101 -3.91 4.35 1.79
CA GLY A 101 -4.20 5.77 1.72
C GLY A 101 -2.98 6.66 2.00
N LEU A 102 -2.14 6.27 2.97
CA LEU A 102 -0.87 6.98 3.23
C LEU A 102 0.12 6.84 2.07
N VAL A 103 0.23 5.65 1.46
CA VAL A 103 1.03 5.43 0.25
C VAL A 103 0.55 6.35 -0.87
N LYS A 104 -0.77 6.43 -1.12
CA LYS A 104 -1.35 7.33 -2.12
C LYS A 104 -0.94 8.79 -1.85
N ASN A 105 -1.00 9.24 -0.59
CA ASN A 105 -0.62 10.60 -0.22
C ASN A 105 0.87 10.91 -0.51
N LEU A 106 1.76 9.91 -0.41
CA LEU A 106 3.16 10.08 -0.82
C LEU A 106 3.28 10.34 -2.32
N PHE A 107 2.54 9.59 -3.14
CA PHE A 107 2.51 9.82 -4.60
C PHE A 107 1.93 11.18 -4.93
N ASP A 108 0.79 11.56 -4.36
CA ASP A 108 0.17 12.87 -4.59
C ASP A 108 1.12 14.02 -4.25
N SER A 109 1.80 13.91 -3.10
CA SER A 109 2.80 14.90 -2.66
C SER A 109 4.01 14.93 -3.59
N ALA A 110 4.46 13.77 -4.08
CA ALA A 110 5.58 13.68 -4.99
C ALA A 110 5.28 14.29 -6.36
N LEU A 111 4.06 14.09 -6.87
CA LEU A 111 3.58 14.64 -8.13
C LEU A 111 3.36 16.15 -8.05
N ALA A 112 2.75 16.65 -6.97
CA ALA A 112 2.53 18.08 -6.76
C ALA A 112 3.83 18.89 -6.64
N GLN A 113 4.93 18.28 -6.19
CA GLN A 113 6.25 18.92 -6.13
C GLN A 113 7.00 18.92 -7.47
N GLN A 114 6.53 18.17 -8.46
CA GLN A 114 7.11 18.11 -9.81
C GLN A 114 6.39 19.02 -10.81
N SER A 115 5.26 19.63 -10.41
CA SER A 115 4.45 20.57 -11.19
C SER A 115 4.98 22.00 -11.20
#